data_AF-A0A2V6B270-F1
#
_entry.id   AF-A0A2V6B270-F1
#
_cell.length_a   1.000
_cell.length_b   1.000
_cell.length_c   1.000
_cell.angle_alpha   90.00
_cell.angle_beta   90.00
_cell.angle_gamma   90.00
#
_symmetry.space_group_name_H-M   'P 1'
#
loop_
_entity.id
_entity.type
_entity.pdbx_description
1 polymer ?
#
loop_
_entity_poly.entity_id
_entity_poly.type
_entity_poly.pdbx_seq_one_letter_code
_entity_poly.pdbx_strand_id
1 'polypeptide(L)'
;MRLSGILLLVLALAHLYVMHVANNVAVFDFQFVARRYATPFWRTFDLMMLWLALIHGLNGLRTVVIDYVRPRGWRFASLASIYLIGFIFLALGSLVILTFEPSRFAMK
;
A
#
# COMPACT_ATOMS: atom_id res chain seq x y z
N MET A 1 -12.25 0.58 9.08
CA MET A 1 -11.52 0.58 10.36
C MET A 1 -11.47 -0.79 10.99
N ARG A 2 -12.58 -1.38 11.47
CA ARG A 2 -12.51 -2.70 12.15
C ARG A 2 -12.16 -3.86 11.22
N LEU A 3 -12.98 -4.12 10.20
CA LEU A 3 -12.75 -5.22 9.25
C LEU A 3 -11.42 -5.06 8.51
N SER A 4 -11.15 -3.87 7.99
CA SER A 4 -9.87 -3.59 7.32
C SER A 4 -8.68 -3.74 8.25
N GLY A 5 -8.80 -3.42 9.54
CA GLY A 5 -7.72 -3.60 10.53
C GLY A 5 -7.40 -5.07 10.80
N ILE A 6 -8.43 -5.91 10.93
CA ILE A 6 -8.25 -7.37 11.11
C ILE A 6 -7.56 -7.99 9.89
N LEU A 7 -8.03 -7.65 8.69
CA LEU A 7 -7.39 -8.12 7.45
C LEU A 7 -5.95 -7.62 7.32
N LEU A 8 -5.71 -6.34 7.64
CA LEU A 8 -4.38 -5.75 7.60
C LEU A 8 -3.42 -6.36 8.61
N LEU A 9 -3.89 -6.83 9.77
CA LEU A 9 -3.03 -7.53 10.73
C LEU A 9 -2.37 -8.74 10.05
N VAL A 10 -3.15 -9.55 9.33
CA VAL A 10 -2.62 -10.72 8.61
C VAL A 10 -1.76 -10.29 7.42
N LEU A 11 -2.27 -9.39 6.58
CA LEU A 11 -1.59 -8.96 5.36
C LEU A 11 -0.24 -8.29 5.68
N ALA A 12 -0.24 -7.27 6.54
CA ALA A 12 0.97 -6.50 6.86
C ALA A 12 2.01 -7.34 7.59
N LEU A 13 1.61 -8.20 8.53
CA LEU A 13 2.55 -9.09 9.22
C LEU A 13 3.14 -10.14 8.27
N ALA A 14 2.34 -10.72 7.38
CA ALA A 14 2.84 -11.64 6.36
C ALA A 14 3.84 -10.94 5.42
N HIS A 15 3.57 -9.69 5.03
CA HIS A 15 4.51 -8.89 4.22
C HIS A 15 5.80 -8.60 4.97
N LEU A 16 5.73 -8.13 6.21
CA LEU A 16 6.92 -7.88 7.03
C LEU A 16 7.73 -9.15 7.24
N TYR A 17 7.08 -10.28 7.50
CA TYR A 17 7.76 -11.57 7.64
C TYR A 17 8.50 -11.94 6.35
N VAL A 18 7.84 -11.89 5.19
CA VAL A 18 8.46 -12.23 3.91
C VAL A 18 9.60 -11.27 3.57
N MET A 19 9.42 -9.97 3.81
CA MET A 19 10.42 -8.97 3.43
C MET A 19 11.56 -8.80 4.44
N HIS A 20 11.41 -9.16 5.72
CA HIS A 20 12.42 -8.83 6.73
C HIS A 20 12.90 -10.02 7.55
N VAL A 21 12.18 -11.15 7.51
CA VAL A 21 12.52 -12.34 8.30
C VAL A 21 12.88 -13.52 7.40
N ALA A 22 12.04 -13.81 6.40
CA ALA A 22 12.24 -14.95 5.51
C ALA A 22 13.30 -14.71 4.43
N ASN A 23 13.59 -13.44 4.11
CA ASN A 23 14.55 -13.05 3.08
C ASN A 23 15.50 -11.97 3.62
N ASN A 24 16.76 -12.00 3.14
CA ASN A 24 17.72 -10.94 3.41
C ASN A 24 17.45 -9.74 2.49
N VAL A 25 17.47 -8.52 3.03
CA VAL A 25 17.26 -7.28 2.25
C VAL A 25 18.20 -7.14 1.05
N ALA A 26 19.39 -7.77 1.12
CA ALA A 26 20.36 -7.78 0.03
C ALA A 26 19.85 -8.46 -1.26
N VAL A 27 18.78 -9.27 -1.18
CA VAL A 27 18.19 -9.95 -2.35
C VAL A 27 17.08 -9.14 -3.02
N PHE A 28 16.73 -7.97 -2.50
CA PHE A 28 15.67 -7.14 -3.06
C PHE A 28 16.19 -6.28 -4.18
N ASP A 29 15.93 -6.75 -5.39
CA ASP A 29 16.16 -6.04 -6.63
C ASP A 29 14.90 -6.08 -7.50
N PHE A 30 15.00 -5.52 -8.71
CA PHE A 30 13.93 -5.57 -9.69
C PHE A 30 13.50 -7.02 -10.01
N GLN A 31 14.45 -7.95 -10.08
CA GLN A 31 14.18 -9.34 -10.44
C GLN A 31 13.41 -10.08 -9.34
N PHE A 32 13.65 -9.77 -8.07
CA PHE A 32 12.85 -10.25 -6.95
C PHE A 32 11.38 -9.86 -7.09
N VAL A 33 11.12 -8.59 -7.42
CA VAL A 33 9.74 -8.10 -7.67
C VAL A 33 9.16 -8.77 -8.90
N ALA A 34 9.92 -8.88 -9.99
CA ALA A 34 9.47 -9.50 -11.23
C ALA A 34 9.05 -10.96 -11.04
N ARG A 35 9.85 -11.75 -10.31
CA ARG A 35 9.52 -13.15 -9.97
C ARG A 35 8.27 -13.27 -9.11
N ARG A 36 8.09 -12.40 -8.11
CA ARG A 36 6.86 -12.39 -7.29
C ARG A 36 5.65 -12.03 -8.13
N TYR A 37 5.74 -10.97 -8.92
CA TYR A 37 4.62 -10.52 -9.74
C TYR A 37 4.37 -11.43 -10.95
N ALA A 38 5.22 -12.41 -11.22
CA ALA A 38 4.90 -13.48 -12.18
C ALA A 38 3.70 -14.34 -11.74
N THR A 39 3.37 -14.40 -10.44
CA THR A 39 2.21 -15.15 -9.95
C THR A 39 1.05 -14.23 -9.56
N PRO A 40 -0.22 -14.66 -9.78
CA PRO A 40 -1.39 -13.86 -9.41
C PRO A 40 -1.54 -13.70 -7.89
N PHE A 41 -0.99 -14.64 -7.11
CA PHE A 41 -1.05 -14.59 -5.65
C PHE A 41 -0.40 -13.32 -5.09
N TRP A 42 0.86 -13.04 -5.44
CA TRP A 42 1.57 -11.88 -4.90
C TRP A 42 1.00 -10.55 -5.41
N ARG A 43 0.54 -10.49 -6.67
CA ARG A 43 -0.14 -9.29 -7.19
C ARG A 43 -1.43 -9.00 -6.43
N THR A 44 -2.25 -10.02 -6.22
CA THR A 44 -3.53 -9.85 -5.49
C THR A 44 -3.26 -9.48 -4.04
N PHE A 45 -2.29 -10.12 -3.40
CA PHE A 45 -1.88 -9.83 -2.03
C PHE A 45 -1.41 -8.38 -1.85
N ASP A 46 -0.49 -7.90 -2.70
CA ASP A 46 0.03 -6.53 -2.60
C ASP A 46 -1.03 -5.48 -3.03
N LEU A 47 -1.90 -5.79 -4.00
CA LEU A 47 -3.01 -4.92 -4.39
C LEU A 47 -4.04 -4.79 -3.25
N MET A 48 -4.44 -5.90 -2.64
CA MET A 48 -5.33 -5.88 -1.47
C MET A 48 -4.73 -5.09 -0.33
N MET A 49 -3.43 -5.29 -0.06
CA MET A 49 -2.74 -4.55 0.98
C MET A 49 -2.70 -3.06 0.69
N LEU A 50 -2.35 -2.64 -0.54
CA LEU A 50 -2.33 -1.25 -0.96
C LEU A 50 -3.68 -0.57 -0.67
N TRP A 51 -4.77 -1.17 -1.15
CA TRP A 51 -6.10 -0.60 -0.99
C TRP A 51 -6.54 -0.55 0.47
N LEU A 52 -6.38 -1.66 1.19
CA LEU A 52 -6.80 -1.72 2.59
C LEU A 52 -5.96 -0.79 3.46
N ALA A 53 -4.64 -0.79 3.31
CA ALA A 53 -3.73 -0.02 4.15
C ALA A 53 -3.92 1.48 3.95
N LEU A 54 -3.98 1.92 2.68
CA LEU A 54 -4.12 3.33 2.37
C LEU A 54 -5.49 3.86 2.79
N ILE A 55 -6.58 3.14 2.49
CA ILE A 55 -7.93 3.56 2.90
C ILE A 55 -8.07 3.52 4.43
N HIS A 56 -7.56 2.48 5.10
CA HIS A 56 -7.59 2.40 6.57
C HIS A 56 -6.79 3.55 7.19
N GLY A 57 -5.57 3.78 6.72
CA GLY A 57 -4.68 4.84 7.20
C GLY A 57 -5.26 6.23 7.00
N LEU A 58 -5.80 6.53 5.80
CA LEU A 58 -6.43 7.82 5.50
C LEU A 58 -7.65 8.10 6.37
N ASN A 59 -8.47 7.09 6.64
CA ASN A 59 -9.60 7.24 7.57
C ASN A 59 -9.13 7.51 9.01
N GLY A 60 -8.01 6.92 9.43
CA GLY A 60 -7.41 7.19 10.74
C GLY A 60 -6.84 8.61 10.81
N LEU A 61 -6.11 9.01 9.78
CA LEU A 61 -5.55 10.35 9.66
C LEU A 61 -6.63 11.43 9.58
N ARG A 62 -7.76 11.15 8.93
CA ARG A 62 -8.95 12.02 8.94
C ARG A 62 -9.39 12.32 10.38
N THR A 63 -9.51 11.29 11.22
CA THR A 63 -9.89 11.46 12.63
C THR A 63 -8.86 12.32 13.37
N VAL A 64 -7.56 12.03 13.22
CA VAL A 64 -6.48 12.83 13.80
C VAL A 64 -6.58 14.31 13.37
N VAL A 65 -6.78 14.59 12.09
CA VAL A 65 -6.91 15.97 11.59
C VAL A 65 -8.13 16.68 12.21
N ILE A 66 -9.25 15.98 12.34
CA ILE A 66 -10.46 16.55 12.94
C ILE A 66 -10.26 16.89 14.42
N ASP A 67 -9.52 16.04 15.14
CA ASP A 67 -9.30 16.18 16.58
C ASP A 67 -8.24 17.24 16.91
N TYR A 68 -7.19 17.37 16.10
CA TYR A 68 -6.04 18.21 16.41
C TYR A 68 -5.95 19.54 15.64
N VAL A 69 -6.55 19.64 14.43
CA VAL A 69 -6.47 20.88 13.62
C VAL A 69 -7.68 21.77 13.88
N ARG A 70 -7.51 22.77 14.75
CA ARG A 70 -8.60 23.68 15.19
C ARG A 70 -9.01 24.72 14.14
N PRO A 71 -8.10 25.45 13.47
CA PRO A 71 -8.51 26.51 12.55
C PRO A 71 -9.22 25.91 11.33
N ARG A 72 -10.40 26.45 10.98
CA ARG A 72 -11.26 25.91 9.90
C ARG A 72 -10.53 25.82 8.56
N GLY A 73 -9.78 26.86 8.19
CA GLY A 73 -9.01 26.90 6.94
C GLY A 73 -7.93 25.83 6.88
N TRP A 74 -7.12 25.71 7.94
CA TRP A 74 -6.09 24.67 8.04
C TRP A 74 -6.68 23.27 8.06
N ARG A 75 -7.79 23.04 8.77
CA ARG A 75 -8.45 21.73 8.79
C ARG A 75 -8.95 21.33 7.41
N PHE A 76 -9.56 22.26 6.67
CA PHE A 76 -9.99 22.02 5.29
C PHE A 76 -8.81 21.71 4.39
N ALA A 77 -7.76 22.54 4.43
CA ALA A 77 -6.56 22.33 3.62
C ALA A 77 -5.89 20.98 3.92
N SER A 78 -5.75 20.61 5.20
CA SER A 78 -5.20 19.32 5.60
C SER A 78 -6.04 18.15 5.08
N LEU A 79 -7.38 18.20 5.26
CA LEU A 79 -8.27 17.14 4.76
C LEU A 79 -8.21 17.01 3.23
N ALA A 80 -8.23 18.12 2.51
CA ALA A 80 -8.12 18.12 1.05
C ALA A 80 -6.78 17.51 0.60
N SER A 81 -5.67 17.91 1.22
CA SER A 81 -4.34 17.39 0.91
C SER A 81 -4.22 15.89 1.17
N ILE A 82 -4.70 15.37 2.31
CA ILE A 82 -4.60 13.93 2.59
C ILE A 82 -5.43 13.10 1.59
N TYR A 83 -6.60 13.58 1.17
CA TYR A 83 -7.39 12.85 0.18
C TYR A 83 -6.77 12.91 -1.20
N LEU A 84 -6.22 14.06 -1.61
CA LEU A 84 -5.54 14.20 -2.89
C LEU A 84 -4.30 13.30 -2.96
N ILE A 85 -3.42 13.37 -1.96
CA ILE A 85 -2.21 12.54 -1.89
C ILE A 85 -2.60 11.05 -1.80
N GLY A 86 -3.60 10.74 -0.98
CA GLY A 86 -4.15 9.39 -0.86
C GLY A 86 -4.65 8.84 -2.19
N PHE A 87 -5.41 9.63 -2.95
CA PHE A 87 -5.89 9.25 -4.27
C PHE A 87 -4.73 9.03 -5.25
N ILE A 88 -3.74 9.94 -5.27
CA ILE A 88 -2.56 9.82 -6.14
C ILE A 88 -1.81 8.52 -5.87
N PHE A 89 -1.51 8.21 -4.60
CA PHE A 89 -0.80 6.98 -4.26
C PHE A 89 -1.62 5.72 -4.52
N LEU A 90 -2.94 5.74 -4.28
CA LEU A 90 -3.81 4.61 -4.60
C LEU A 90 -3.81 4.33 -6.10
N ALA A 91 -3.99 5.37 -6.91
CA ALA A 91 -4.06 5.28 -8.36
C ALA A 91 -2.71 4.86 -8.96
N LEU A 92 -1.61 5.51 -8.55
CA LEU A 92 -0.26 5.21 -9.04
C LEU A 92 0.18 3.80 -8.64
N GLY A 93 -0.04 3.39 -7.38
CA GLY A 93 0.27 2.04 -6.93
C GLY A 93 -0.56 0.97 -7.66
N SER A 94 -1.86 1.24 -7.86
CA SER A 94 -2.73 0.32 -8.62
C SER A 94 -2.28 0.22 -10.07
N LEU A 95 -1.95 1.35 -10.71
CA LEU A 95 -1.43 1.38 -12.07
C LEU A 95 -0.16 0.53 -12.17
N VAL A 96 0.83 0.76 -11.30
CA VAL A 96 2.08 -0.01 -11.29
C VAL A 96 1.82 -1.51 -11.15
N ILE A 97 0.99 -1.94 -10.20
CA ILE A 97 0.73 -3.38 -9.98
C ILE A 97 -0.03 -4.01 -11.17
N LEU A 98 -1.05 -3.32 -11.68
CA LEU A 98 -1.94 -3.85 -12.72
C LEU A 98 -1.29 -3.86 -14.11
N THR A 99 -0.45 -2.88 -14.41
CA THR A 99 0.22 -2.78 -15.72
C THR A 99 1.61 -3.41 -15.75
N PHE A 100 2.10 -3.97 -14.64
CA PHE A 100 3.40 -4.63 -14.62
C PHE A 100 3.36 -5.96 -15.39
N GLU A 101 4.20 -6.06 -16.42
CA GLU A 101 4.34 -7.25 -17.25
C GLU A 101 5.65 -7.99 -16.93
N PRO A 102 5.64 -8.96 -15.98
CA PRO A 102 6.84 -9.69 -15.59
C PRO A 102 7.41 -10.51 -16.73
N SER A 103 6.60 -11.00 -17.68
CA SER A 103 7.07 -11.82 -18.81
C SER A 103 8.04 -11.09 -19.74
N ARG A 104 8.03 -9.75 -19.75
CA ARG A 104 9.04 -8.95 -20.48
C ARG A 104 10.44 -9.03 -19.85
N PHE A 105 10.53 -9.53 -18.62
CA PHE A 105 11.73 -9.49 -17.79
C PHE A 105 12.08 -10.84 -17.15
N ALA A 106 11.10 -11.72 -17.02
CA ALA A 106 11.22 -13.09 -16.55
C ALA A 106 11.56 -13.97 -17.74
N MET A 107 12.84 -13.92 -18.14
CA MET A 107 13.60 -14.95 -18.88
C MET A 107 14.90 -14.31 -19.39
N LYS A 108 15.86 -14.08 -18.49
CA LYS A 108 17.31 -14.15 -18.73
C LYS A 108 17.99 -14.51 -17.43
#